data_AF-A0A3A6PM59-F1
#
_entry.id   AF-A0A3A6PM59-F1
#
_cell.length_a   1.000
_cell.length_b   1.000
_cell.length_c   1.000
_cell.angle_alpha   90.00
_cell.angle_beta   90.00
_cell.angle_gamma   90.00
#
_symmetry.space_group_name_H-M   'P 1'
#
loop_
_entity.id
_entity.type
_entity.pdbx_description
1 polymer ?
#
loop_
_entity_poly.entity_id
_entity_poly.type
_entity_poly.pdbx_seq_one_letter_code
_entity_poly.pdbx_strand_id
1 'polypeptide(L)'
;MRVIKLIYEHLLQEICNIVNKSFESNQPVTADTLLSDLPAYDSLSVVGLIGDIEEVLGNAVPPEVLVPETFRTPKTIADVLYTIQLRSVQK
;
A
#
# COMPACT_ATOMS: atom_id res chain seq x y z
N MET A 1 18.36 -12.46 -8.74
CA MET A 1 16.90 -12.33 -8.98
C MET A 1 16.01 -12.78 -7.80
N ARG A 2 16.50 -13.58 -6.82
CA ARG A 2 15.68 -13.99 -5.66
C ARG A 2 15.43 -12.88 -4.62
N VAL A 3 16.41 -12.01 -4.40
CA VAL A 3 16.33 -10.93 -3.39
C VAL A 3 15.26 -9.89 -3.72
N ILE A 4 15.18 -9.46 -4.99
CA ILE A 4 14.16 -8.51 -5.48
C ILE A 4 12.74 -9.02 -5.25
N LYS A 5 12.49 -10.31 -5.53
CA LYS A 5 11.18 -10.93 -5.31
C LYS A 5 10.79 -10.93 -3.83
N LEU A 6 11.74 -11.24 -2.94
CA LEU A 6 11.51 -11.25 -1.49
C LEU A 6 11.17 -9.85 -0.96
N ILE A 7 11.86 -8.81 -1.42
CA ILE A 7 11.58 -7.42 -1.00
C ILE A 7 10.15 -7.03 -1.38
N TYR A 8 9.73 -7.33 -2.61
CA TYR A 8 8.37 -7.05 -3.05
C TYR A 8 7.32 -7.84 -2.26
N GLU A 9 7.56 -9.13 -2.01
CA GLU A 9 6.63 -9.97 -1.22
C GLU A 9 6.49 -9.46 0.22
N HIS A 10 7.58 -9.03 0.85
CA HIS A 10 7.54 -8.39 2.17
C HIS A 10 6.78 -7.07 2.16
N LEU A 11 7.02 -6.21 1.16
CA LEU A 11 6.29 -4.95 1.01
C LEU A 11 4.79 -5.20 0.84
N LEU A 12 4.41 -6.11 -0.07
CA LEU A 12 3.02 -6.45 -0.32
C LEU A 12 2.33 -6.99 0.94
N GLN A 13 3.02 -7.85 1.69
CA GLN A 13 2.49 -8.37 2.96
C GLN A 13 2.27 -7.25 3.98
N GLU A 14 3.20 -6.30 4.09
CA GLU A 14 3.03 -5.18 5.00
C GLU A 14 1.89 -4.25 4.58
N ILE A 15 1.75 -3.96 3.28
CA ILE A 15 0.59 -3.18 2.81
C ILE A 15 -0.72 -3.89 3.14
N CYS A 16 -0.80 -5.22 2.95
CA CYS A 16 -1.98 -5.99 3.37
C CYS A 16 -2.23 -5.89 4.88
N ASN A 17 -1.19 -5.95 5.72
CA ASN A 17 -1.31 -5.82 7.16
C ASN A 17 -1.82 -4.44 7.58
N ILE A 18 -1.27 -3.38 6.97
CA ILE A 18 -1.68 -1.99 7.20
C ILE A 18 -3.14 -1.83 6.83
N VAL A 19 -3.53 -2.21 5.60
CA VAL A 19 -4.93 -2.12 5.15
C VAL A 19 -5.85 -2.91 6.08
N ASN A 20 -5.47 -4.12 6.48
CA ASN A 20 -6.29 -4.92 7.39
C ASN A 20 -6.50 -4.22 8.75
N LYS A 21 -5.47 -3.53 9.26
CA LYS A 21 -5.51 -2.74 10.49
C LYS A 21 -6.35 -1.46 10.34
N SER A 22 -6.14 -0.70 9.26
CA SER A 22 -6.80 0.60 9.04
C SER A 22 -8.30 0.47 8.78
N PHE A 23 -8.76 -0.65 8.19
CA PHE A 23 -10.17 -0.88 7.87
C PHE A 23 -10.90 -1.84 8.82
N GLU A 24 -10.25 -2.26 9.91
CA GLU A 24 -10.81 -3.20 10.91
C GLU A 24 -11.51 -4.40 10.27
N SER A 25 -10.94 -4.92 9.17
CA SER A 25 -11.62 -5.93 8.37
C SER A 25 -11.71 -7.24 9.15
N ASN A 26 -12.93 -7.75 9.32
CA ASN A 26 -13.18 -9.08 9.88
C ASN A 26 -12.74 -10.22 8.95
N GLN A 27 -12.41 -9.90 7.69
CA GLN A 27 -11.87 -10.84 6.72
C GLN A 27 -10.42 -10.51 6.37
N PRO A 28 -9.56 -11.51 6.16
CA PRO A 28 -8.19 -11.28 5.73
C PRO A 28 -8.14 -10.48 4.43
N VAL A 29 -7.53 -9.30 4.47
CA VAL A 29 -7.22 -8.53 3.26
C VAL A 29 -6.15 -9.27 2.46
N THR A 30 -6.41 -9.47 1.18
CA THR A 30 -5.48 -10.10 0.24
C THR A 30 -4.96 -9.07 -0.76
N ALA A 31 -3.90 -9.42 -1.48
CA ALA A 31 -3.28 -8.55 -2.48
C ALA A 31 -4.26 -8.00 -3.53
N ASP A 32 -5.24 -8.81 -3.94
CA ASP A 32 -6.22 -8.48 -4.97
C ASP A 32 -7.56 -8.00 -4.40
N THR A 33 -7.67 -7.82 -3.07
CA THR A 33 -8.86 -7.27 -2.43
C THR A 33 -9.10 -5.85 -2.90
N LEU A 34 -10.31 -5.57 -3.41
CA LEU A 34 -10.72 -4.21 -3.75
C LEU A 34 -10.91 -3.40 -2.48
N LEU A 35 -10.20 -2.28 -2.36
CA LEU A 35 -10.32 -1.43 -1.16
C LEU A 35 -11.71 -0.82 -1.07
N SER A 36 -12.35 -0.54 -2.20
CA SER A 36 -13.74 -0.03 -2.29
C SER A 36 -14.78 -0.96 -1.66
N ASP A 37 -14.48 -2.24 -1.52
CA ASP A 37 -15.41 -3.24 -0.97
C ASP A 37 -15.26 -3.36 0.55
N LEU A 38 -14.30 -2.66 1.15
CA LEU A 38 -14.09 -2.67 2.60
C LEU A 38 -15.15 -1.80 3.30
N PRO A 39 -15.67 -2.24 4.46
CA PRO A 39 -16.81 -1.61 5.13
C PRO A 39 -16.56 -0.17 5.61
N ALA A 40 -15.29 0.24 5.75
CA ALA A 40 -14.88 1.57 6.19
C ALA A 40 -14.14 2.36 5.10
N TYR A 41 -14.34 2.00 3.82
CA TYR A 41 -13.68 2.70 2.71
C TYR A 41 -14.37 4.04 2.40
N ASP A 42 -13.71 5.12 2.82
CA ASP A 42 -14.06 6.50 2.48
C ASP A 42 -12.81 7.36 2.21
N SER A 43 -13.00 8.61 1.75
CA SER A 43 -11.87 9.49 1.44
C SER A 43 -10.99 9.85 2.66
N LEU A 44 -11.54 9.85 3.87
CA LEU A 44 -10.78 10.14 5.10
C LEU A 44 -9.92 8.93 5.51
N SER A 45 -10.47 7.72 5.39
CA SER A 45 -9.77 6.47 5.65
C SER A 45 -8.59 6.28 4.70
N VAL A 46 -8.71 6.72 3.44
CA VAL A 46 -7.60 6.69 2.47
C VAL A 46 -6.48 7.64 2.88
N VAL A 47 -6.80 8.82 3.42
CA VAL A 47 -5.80 9.75 3.96
C VAL A 47 -5.10 9.15 5.19
N GLY A 48 -5.85 8.50 6.08
CA GLY A 48 -5.29 7.77 7.22
C GLY A 48 -4.35 6.64 6.78
N LEU A 49 -4.79 5.85 5.79
CA LEU A 49 -3.98 4.78 5.19
C LEU A 49 -2.67 5.29 4.60
N ILE A 50 -2.68 6.45 3.92
CA ILE A 50 -1.45 7.07 3.40
C ILE A 50 -0.50 7.39 4.57
N GLY A 51 -1.01 7.98 5.65
CA GLY A 51 -0.23 8.26 6.84
C GLY A 51 0.38 7.00 7.46
N ASP A 52 -0.40 5.93 7.61
CA ASP A 52 0.08 4.64 8.13
C ASP A 52 1.18 4.04 7.24
N ILE A 53 1.05 4.15 5.91
CA ILE A 53 2.05 3.69 4.95
C ILE A 53 3.34 4.51 5.07
N GLU A 54 3.24 5.84 5.13
CA GLU A 54 4.39 6.74 5.27
C GLU A 54 5.15 6.50 6.58
N GLU A 55 4.42 6.26 7.68
CA GLU A 55 4.99 5.96 8.99
C GLU A 55 5.77 4.64 8.96
N VAL A 56 5.18 3.58 8.41
CA VAL A 56 5.83 2.25 8.37
C VAL A 56 7.02 2.23 7.41
N LEU A 57 6.92 2.91 6.27
CA LEU A 57 7.98 2.91 5.26
C LEU A 57 9.05 3.98 5.49
N GLY A 58 8.82 4.89 6.45
CA GLY A 58 9.73 5.98 6.79
C GLY A 58 10.01 6.96 5.65
N ASN A 59 9.14 7.00 4.63
CA ASN A 59 9.28 7.84 3.45
C ASN A 59 7.93 8.45 3.09
N ALA A 60 7.95 9.74 2.77
CA ALA A 60 6.78 10.41 2.22
C ALA A 60 6.44 9.85 0.83
N VAL A 61 5.16 9.59 0.59
CA VAL A 61 4.66 9.14 -0.71
C VAL A 61 4.46 10.39 -1.58
N PRO A 62 5.05 10.44 -2.79
CA PRO A 62 4.88 11.58 -3.67
C PRO A 62 3.40 11.80 -4.02
N PRO A 63 2.86 13.02 -3.87
CA PRO A 63 1.43 13.27 -4.08
C PRO A 63 0.96 12.97 -5.51
N GLU A 64 1.85 13.03 -6.49
CA GLU A 64 1.55 12.70 -7.89
C GLU A 64 1.18 11.23 -8.12
N VAL A 65 1.53 10.32 -7.20
CA VAL A 65 1.14 8.90 -7.31
C VAL A 65 -0.13 8.58 -6.51
N LEU A 66 -0.66 9.54 -5.74
CA LEU A 66 -1.87 9.38 -4.92
C LEU A 66 -3.13 9.58 -5.77
N VAL A 67 -3.31 8.73 -6.77
CA VAL A 67 -4.49 8.72 -7.64
C VAL A 67 -5.44 7.58 -7.24
N PRO A 68 -6.76 7.67 -7.52
CA PRO A 68 -7.73 6.63 -7.17
C PRO A 68 -7.33 5.23 -7.63
N GLU A 69 -6.67 5.12 -8.78
CA GLU A 69 -6.18 3.87 -9.34
C GLU A 69 -5.15 3.20 -8.44
N THR A 70 -4.30 3.97 -7.75
CA THR A 70 -3.31 3.47 -6.79
C THR A 70 -3.98 2.77 -5.62
N PHE A 71 -5.12 3.29 -5.17
CA PHE A 71 -5.90 2.76 -4.04
C PHE A 71 -6.95 1.72 -4.46
N ARG A 72 -6.79 1.11 -5.63
CA ARG A 72 -7.71 0.05 -6.06
C ARG A 72 -7.54 -1.23 -5.24
N THR A 73 -6.29 -1.66 -5.03
CA THR A 73 -5.94 -2.88 -4.30
C THR A 73 -4.62 -2.71 -3.54
N PRO A 74 -4.36 -3.48 -2.46
CA PRO A 74 -3.06 -3.50 -1.78
C PRO A 74 -1.89 -3.75 -2.73
N LYS A 75 -2.09 -4.60 -3.74
CA LYS A 75 -1.10 -4.87 -4.78
C LYS A 75 -0.75 -3.64 -5.59
N THR A 76 -1.74 -2.86 -6.01
CA THR A 76 -1.48 -1.64 -6.78
C THR A 76 -0.71 -0.60 -5.96
N ILE A 77 -1.01 -0.49 -4.66
CA ILE A 77 -0.22 0.33 -3.73
C ILE A 77 1.23 -0.16 -3.68
N ALA A 78 1.44 -1.47 -3.47
CA ALA A 78 2.77 -2.06 -3.41
C ALA A 78 3.57 -1.87 -4.71
N ASP A 79 2.93 -2.01 -5.87
CA ASP A 79 3.55 -1.81 -7.19
C ASP A 79 4.06 -0.37 -7.36
N VAL A 80 3.26 0.62 -6.95
CA VAL A 80 3.61 2.04 -7.01
C VAL A 80 4.76 2.35 -6.06
N LEU A 81 4.68 1.92 -4.80
CA LEU A 81 5.70 2.16 -3.79
C LEU A 81 7.02 1.47 -4.13
N TYR A 82 6.96 0.24 -4.64
CA TYR A 82 8.12 -0.49 -5.11
C TYR A 82 8.83 0.26 -6.24
N THR A 83 8.06 0.81 -7.18
CA THR A 83 8.61 1.62 -8.28
C THR A 83 9.29 2.89 -7.78
N ILE A 84 8.75 3.53 -6.73
CA ILE A 84 9.36 4.72 -6.12
C ILE A 84 10.67 4.35 -5.41
N GLN A 85 10.67 3.30 -4.60
CA GLN A 85 11.87 2.85 -3.87
C GLN A 85 13.03 2.52 -4.82
N LEU A 86 12.75 1.85 -5.95
CA LEU A 86 13.76 1.56 -6.96
C LEU A 86 14.38 2.82 -7.56
N ARG A 87 13.60 3.89 -7.76
CA ARG A 87 14.09 5.16 -8.30
C ARG A 87 14.94 5.93 -7.28
N SER A 88 14.64 5.82 -6.00
CA SER A 88 15.41 6.46 -4.93
C SER A 88 16.78 5.84 -4.71
N VAL A 89 16.96 4.55 -5.03
CA VAL A 89 18.25 3.84 -4.91
C VAL A 89 19.21 4.14 -6.07
N GLN A 90 18.71 4.69 -7.19
CA GLN A 90 19.50 4.99 -8.39
C GLN A 90 19.99 6.45 -8.47
N LYS A 91 19.68 7.28 -7.48
CA LYS A 91 20.18 8.66 -7.35
C LYS A 91 21.28 8.72 -6.30
#